data_AF-A0A661B414-F1
#
_entry.id   AF-A0A661B414-F1
#
_cell.length_a   1.000
_cell.length_b   1.000
_cell.length_c   1.000
_cell.angle_alpha   90.00
_cell.angle_beta   90.00
_cell.angle_gamma   90.00
#
_symmetry.space_group_name_H-M   'P 1'
#
loop_
_entity.id
_entity.type
_entity.pdbx_description
1 polymer ?
#
loop_
_entity_poly.entity_id
_entity_poly.type
_entity_poly.pdbx_seq_one_letter_code
_entity_poly.pdbx_strand_id
1 'polypeptide(L)'
;NMCNKQGQINAGTIPLAQSQGQPGGLSLDQQAAAARLAAEQEAVKKSIDELAKEAAERSDIAGRMDDIVEEMEEVIKDLRHRGADERTLERQERILSRMLDVQKSLHRQEFEERRKSTTGEDIVRTSPHQLPEDLGERRDILQQQLLRALNQPYPKEYESLIKAYFHNLRERTHPESR
;
A
#
# COMPACT_ATOMS: atom_id res chain seq x y z
N ASN A 1 13.21 17.18 -6.76
CA ASN A 1 13.58 16.01 -5.92
C ASN A 1 14.57 16.49 -4.86
N MET A 2 14.30 16.27 -3.57
CA MET A 2 15.12 16.78 -2.46
C MET A 2 16.50 16.13 -2.38
N CYS A 3 16.63 14.84 -2.69
CA CYS A 3 17.93 14.15 -2.72
C CYS A 3 18.87 14.78 -3.75
N ASN A 4 18.34 15.22 -4.90
CA ASN A 4 19.13 15.94 -5.90
C ASN A 4 19.59 17.31 -5.39
N LYS A 5 18.73 18.03 -4.65
CA LYS A 5 19.11 19.30 -4.02
C LYS A 5 20.22 19.07 -3.00
N GLN A 6 20.07 18.07 -2.14
CA GLN A 6 21.10 17.70 -1.17
C GLN A 6 22.43 17.36 -1.86
N GLY A 7 22.41 16.57 -2.94
CA GLY A 7 23.60 16.27 -3.72
C GLY A 7 24.29 17.51 -4.31
N GLN A 8 23.52 18.53 -4.71
CA GLN A 8 24.08 19.81 -5.16
C GLN A 8 24.74 20.58 -4.01
N ILE A 9 24.12 20.59 -2.82
CA ILE A 9 24.70 21.22 -1.64
C ILE A 9 25.99 20.49 -1.24
N ASN A 10 26.01 19.16 -1.26
CA ASN A 10 27.23 18.36 -1.02
C ASN A 10 28.34 18.80 -1.99
N ALA A 11 28.05 18.86 -3.29
CA ALA A 11 29.01 19.30 -4.30
C ALA A 11 29.53 20.73 -4.07
N GLY A 12 28.66 21.64 -3.64
CA GLY A 12 29.04 23.02 -3.29
C GLY A 12 29.84 23.14 -1.99
N THR A 13 29.69 22.17 -1.07
CA THR A 13 30.36 22.15 0.23
C THR A 13 31.82 21.67 0.11
N ILE A 14 32.12 20.76 -0.82
CA ILE A 14 33.47 20.23 -1.07
C ILE A 14 34.55 21.32 -1.25
N PRO A 15 34.41 22.32 -2.14
CA PRO A 15 35.43 23.34 -2.34
C PRO A 15 35.62 24.22 -1.09
N LEU A 16 34.56 24.44 -0.30
CA LEU A 16 34.67 25.18 0.95
C LEU A 16 35.53 24.43 1.98
N ALA A 17 35.31 23.12 2.11
CA ALA A 17 36.09 22.27 2.99
C ALA A 17 37.57 22.20 2.60
N GLN A 18 37.86 22.15 1.31
CA GLN A 18 39.24 22.20 0.82
C GLN A 18 39.92 23.55 1.09
N SER A 19 39.15 24.64 1.08
CA SER A 19 39.69 26.00 1.31
C SER A 19 39.89 26.36 2.79
N GLN A 20 39.22 25.66 3.71
CA GLN A 20 39.24 26.01 5.14
C GLN A 20 40.63 25.82 5.79
N GLY A 21 41.52 25.01 5.19
CA GLY A 21 42.89 24.80 5.64
C GLY A 21 43.88 25.92 5.26
N GLN A 22 43.46 26.98 4.56
CA GLN A 22 44.34 28.06 4.14
C GLN A 22 44.63 29.06 5.29
N PRO A 23 45.89 29.50 5.48
CA PRO A 23 46.22 30.54 6.44
C PRO A 23 45.47 31.84 6.11
N GLY A 24 44.60 32.30 7.02
CA GLY A 24 43.80 33.52 6.84
C GLY A 24 42.27 33.33 6.90
N GLY A 25 41.79 32.08 6.97
CA GLY A 25 40.36 31.80 7.00
C GLY A 25 39.68 31.93 5.62
N LEU A 26 38.35 31.84 5.59
CA LEU A 26 37.59 31.92 4.34
C LEU A 26 37.64 33.33 3.74
N SER A 27 37.83 33.41 2.42
CA SER A 27 37.70 34.66 1.66
C SER A 27 36.26 35.18 1.68
N LEU A 28 36.06 36.47 1.35
CA LEU A 28 34.71 37.07 1.30
C LEU A 28 33.77 36.31 0.34
N ASP A 29 34.29 35.89 -0.82
CA ASP A 29 33.53 35.10 -1.80
C ASP A 29 33.16 33.72 -1.26
N GLN A 30 34.07 33.07 -0.52
CA GLN A 30 33.82 31.79 0.12
C GLN A 30 32.80 31.91 1.26
N GLN A 31 32.85 32.98 2.05
CA GLN A 31 31.86 33.28 3.08
C GLN A 31 30.47 33.48 2.46
N ALA A 32 30.37 34.22 1.36
CA ALA A 32 29.12 34.41 0.62
C ALA A 32 28.60 33.08 0.02
N ALA A 33 29.49 32.20 -0.46
CA ALA A 33 29.12 30.86 -0.90
C ALA A 33 28.61 29.99 0.26
N ALA A 34 29.28 30.01 1.41
CA ALA A 34 28.85 29.27 2.61
C ALA A 34 27.49 29.73 3.11
N ALA A 35 27.23 31.05 3.12
CA ALA A 35 25.94 31.62 3.50
C ALA A 35 24.81 31.17 2.55
N ARG A 36 25.07 31.11 1.24
CA ARG A 36 24.10 30.60 0.25
C ARG A 36 23.80 29.13 0.47
N LEU A 37 24.83 28.30 0.65
CA LEU A 37 24.65 26.86 0.92
C LEU A 37 23.89 26.62 2.23
N ALA A 38 24.15 27.42 3.27
CA ALA A 38 23.41 27.33 4.52
C ALA A 38 21.91 27.64 4.33
N ALA A 39 21.57 28.64 3.51
CA ALA A 39 20.19 28.97 3.19
C ALA A 39 19.51 27.87 2.34
N GLU A 40 20.24 27.28 1.39
CA GLU A 40 19.76 26.13 0.62
C GLU A 40 19.51 24.92 1.51
N GLN A 41 20.43 24.61 2.43
CA GLN A 41 20.30 23.54 3.41
C GLN A 41 19.10 23.76 4.33
N GLU A 42 18.86 25.00 4.79
CA GLU A 42 17.70 25.36 5.61
C GLU A 42 16.38 25.16 4.86
N ALA A 43 16.32 25.49 3.57
CA ALA A 43 15.14 25.24 2.74
C ALA A 43 14.85 23.74 2.57
N VAL A 44 15.88 22.92 2.38
CA VAL A 44 15.73 21.46 2.34
C VAL A 44 15.27 20.93 3.70
N LYS A 45 15.90 21.38 4.79
CA LYS A 45 15.52 21.01 6.17
C LYS A 45 14.04 21.25 6.42
N LYS A 46 13.55 22.46 6.10
CA LYS A 46 12.14 22.82 6.29
C LYS A 46 11.20 21.92 5.50
N SER A 47 11.59 21.56 4.27
CA SER A 47 10.79 20.65 3.45
C SER A 47 10.71 19.25 4.07
N ILE A 48 11.79 18.76 4.68
CA ILE A 48 11.82 17.47 5.38
C ILE A 48 11.01 17.52 6.68
N ASP A 49 11.12 18.60 7.45
CA ASP A 49 10.34 18.82 8.67
C ASP A 49 8.82 18.87 8.39
N GLU A 50 8.40 19.51 7.30
CA GLU A 50 7.01 19.48 6.83
C GLU A 50 6.56 18.06 6.48
N LEU A 51 7.39 17.29 5.77
CA LEU A 51 7.09 15.90 5.44
C LEU A 51 7.06 14.98 6.65
N ALA A 52 7.90 15.21 7.66
CA ALA A 52 7.90 14.45 8.91
C ALA A 52 6.56 14.63 9.64
N LYS A 53 6.03 15.86 9.66
CA LYS A 53 4.72 16.19 10.24
C LYS A 53 3.58 15.53 9.47
N GLU A 54 3.63 15.52 8.15
CA GLU A 54 2.65 14.81 7.31
C GLU A 54 2.71 13.29 7.52
N ALA A 55 3.91 12.74 7.74
CA ALA A 55 4.15 11.34 8.01
C ALA A 55 4.02 10.97 9.50
N ALA A 56 3.42 11.81 10.35
CA ALA A 56 3.33 11.59 11.80
C ALA A 56 2.65 10.26 12.18
N GLU A 57 1.72 9.76 11.35
CA GLU A 57 1.08 8.45 11.54
C GLU A 57 2.06 7.27 11.31
N ARG A 58 3.19 7.52 10.62
CA ARG A 58 4.27 6.58 10.35
C ARG A 58 5.48 6.92 11.22
N SER A 59 5.41 6.56 12.50
CA SER A 59 6.42 6.92 13.51
C SER A 59 7.86 6.54 13.13
N ASP A 60 8.05 5.45 12.40
CA ASP A 60 9.36 4.97 11.93
C ASP A 60 9.95 5.85 10.82
N ILE A 61 9.11 6.36 9.91
CA ILE A 61 9.52 7.28 8.84
C ILE A 61 9.72 8.68 9.41
N ALA A 62 8.78 9.16 10.22
CA ALA A 62 8.86 10.46 10.87
C ALA A 62 10.14 10.59 11.71
N GLY A 63 10.45 9.60 12.57
CA GLY A 63 11.67 9.64 13.38
C GLY A 63 12.96 9.64 12.55
N ARG A 64 13.01 8.95 11.40
CA ARG A 64 14.17 9.02 10.49
C ARG A 64 14.30 10.39 9.83
N MET A 65 13.18 11.06 9.55
CA MET A 65 13.19 12.42 9.02
C MET A 65 13.63 13.43 10.08
N ASP A 66 13.22 13.25 11.33
CA ASP A 66 13.67 14.07 12.47
C ASP A 66 15.19 13.97 12.66
N ASP A 67 15.75 12.75 12.64
CA ASP A 67 17.21 12.55 12.67
C ASP A 67 17.93 13.31 11.53
N ILE A 68 17.35 13.33 10.33
CA ILE A 68 17.90 14.05 9.19
C ILE A 68 17.85 15.56 9.46
N VAL A 69 16.73 16.07 9.98
CA VAL A 69 16.55 17.49 10.32
C VAL A 69 17.61 17.93 11.33
N GLU A 70 17.86 17.15 12.38
CA GLU A 70 18.89 17.45 13.39
C GLU A 70 20.29 17.54 12.78
N GLU A 71 20.68 16.57 11.93
CA GLU A 71 21.98 16.60 11.25
C GLU A 71 22.11 17.82 10.31
N MET A 72 21.03 18.22 9.65
CA MET A 72 21.01 19.42 8.82
C MET A 72 21.21 20.70 9.64
N GLU A 73 20.70 20.76 10.87
CA GLU A 73 20.93 21.92 11.76
C GLU A 73 22.40 22.09 12.10
N GLU A 74 23.11 21.00 12.36
CA GLU A 74 24.55 21.03 12.63
C GLU A 74 25.33 21.50 11.39
N VAL A 75 24.99 21.01 10.21
CA VAL A 75 25.60 21.49 8.95
C VAL A 75 25.36 22.99 8.74
N ILE A 76 24.13 23.47 8.97
CA ILE A 76 23.80 24.90 8.83
C ILE A 76 24.62 25.75 9.82
N LYS A 77 24.78 25.28 11.06
CA LYS A 77 25.61 25.96 12.07
C LYS A 77 27.07 26.01 11.63
N ASP A 78 27.63 24.91 11.14
CA ASP A 78 29.01 24.85 10.65
C ASP A 78 29.22 25.87 9.52
N LEU A 79 28.38 25.80 8.48
CA LEU A 79 28.46 26.68 7.30
C LEU A 79 28.33 28.17 7.66
N ARG A 80 27.52 28.53 8.66
CA ARG A 80 27.35 29.93 9.10
C ARG A 80 28.50 30.44 9.96
N HIS A 81 29.10 29.60 10.80
CA HIS A 81 30.04 30.05 11.82
C HIS A 81 31.51 29.81 11.47
N ARG A 82 31.81 28.68 10.85
CA ARG A 82 33.18 28.19 10.69
C ARG A 82 33.51 27.86 9.23
N GLY A 83 32.51 27.71 8.38
CA GLY A 83 32.67 27.15 7.04
C GLY A 83 32.40 25.65 7.03
N ALA A 84 32.89 24.96 6.02
CA ALA A 84 32.80 23.50 5.96
C ALA A 84 34.13 22.88 6.36
N ASP A 85 34.10 21.81 7.15
CA ASP A 85 35.25 20.95 7.44
C ASP A 85 34.97 19.50 6.99
N GLU A 86 35.91 18.58 7.25
CA GLU A 86 35.74 17.16 6.94
C GLU A 86 34.51 16.55 7.64
N ARG A 87 34.20 16.98 8.86
CA ARG A 87 33.02 16.51 9.61
C ARG A 87 31.73 17.03 8.98
N THR A 88 31.71 18.27 8.50
CA THR A 88 30.58 18.83 7.76
C THR A 88 30.32 18.00 6.49
N LEU A 89 31.36 17.60 5.77
CA LEU A 89 31.23 16.73 4.58
C LEU A 89 30.68 15.34 4.95
N GLU A 90 31.19 14.72 6.00
CA GLU A 90 30.67 13.43 6.48
C GLU A 90 29.20 13.49 6.86
N ARG A 91 28.76 14.57 7.53
CA ARG A 91 27.34 14.79 7.84
C ARG A 91 26.52 14.92 6.57
N GLN A 92 26.98 15.70 5.60
CA GLN A 92 26.29 15.90 4.31
C GLN A 92 26.10 14.58 3.53
N GLU A 93 27.10 13.69 3.53
CA GLU A 93 26.99 12.36 2.92
C GLU A 93 26.02 11.44 3.69
N ARG A 94 26.05 11.50 5.02
CA ARG A 94 25.14 10.74 5.88
C ARG A 94 23.69 11.20 5.71
N ILE A 95 23.45 12.51 5.64
CA ILE A 95 22.15 13.11 5.38
C ILE A 95 21.61 12.59 4.04
N LEU A 96 22.41 12.69 2.96
CA LEU A 96 22.00 12.21 1.64
C LEU A 96 21.67 10.71 1.66
N SER A 97 22.50 9.89 2.30
CA SER A 97 22.27 8.45 2.42
C SER A 97 20.95 8.14 3.14
N ARG A 98 20.70 8.80 4.27
CA ARG A 98 19.45 8.64 5.03
C ARG A 98 18.24 9.11 4.23
N MET A 99 18.34 10.21 3.48
CA MET A 99 17.27 10.69 2.61
C MET A 99 16.91 9.66 1.53
N LEU A 100 17.90 9.03 0.91
CA LEU A 100 17.69 7.97 -0.08
C LEU A 100 17.05 6.72 0.55
N ASP A 101 17.45 6.36 1.77
CA ASP A 101 16.85 5.24 2.50
C ASP A 101 15.40 5.51 2.90
N VAL A 102 15.07 6.73 3.31
CA VAL A 102 13.69 7.16 3.58
C VAL A 102 12.86 7.09 2.31
N GLN A 103 13.36 7.63 1.19
CA GLN A 103 12.68 7.56 -0.11
C GLN A 103 12.40 6.10 -0.52
N LYS A 104 13.38 5.21 -0.34
CA LYS A 104 13.24 3.78 -0.65
C LYS A 104 12.22 3.08 0.26
N SER A 105 12.20 3.43 1.54
CA SER A 105 11.25 2.87 2.52
C SER A 105 9.81 3.27 2.18
N LEU A 106 9.57 4.53 1.83
CA LEU A 106 8.27 5.02 1.36
C LEU A 106 7.77 4.22 0.14
N HIS A 107 8.62 4.05 -0.88
CA HIS A 107 8.25 3.30 -2.09
C HIS A 107 7.95 1.82 -1.80
N ARG A 108 8.71 1.21 -0.89
CA ARG A 108 8.49 -0.19 -0.51
C ARG A 108 7.15 -0.38 0.20
N GLN A 109 6.82 0.46 1.17
CA GLN A 109 5.56 0.39 1.89
C GLN A 109 4.36 0.63 0.96
N GLU A 110 4.42 1.61 0.06
CA GLU A 110 3.37 1.82 -0.94
C GLU A 110 3.13 0.57 -1.80
N PHE A 111 4.20 -0.15 -2.17
CA PHE A 111 4.08 -1.40 -2.92
C PHE A 111 3.49 -2.54 -2.06
N GLU A 112 3.88 -2.65 -0.80
CA GLU A 112 3.32 -3.62 0.15
C GLU A 112 1.83 -3.37 0.42
N GLU A 113 1.40 -2.11 0.59
CA GLU A 113 -0.01 -1.73 0.75
C GLU A 113 -0.85 -2.11 -0.48
N ARG A 114 -0.33 -1.85 -1.69
CA ARG A 114 -0.97 -2.28 -2.96
C ARG A 114 -0.97 -3.81 -3.11
N ARG A 115 0.03 -4.49 -2.56
CA ARG A 115 0.17 -5.95 -2.60
C ARG A 115 -0.37 -6.60 -1.32
N LYS A 116 -1.62 -6.32 -0.96
CA LYS A 116 -2.38 -7.20 -0.06
C LYS A 116 -3.10 -8.25 -0.89
N SER A 117 -2.41 -9.36 -1.19
CA SER A 117 -3.06 -10.54 -1.77
C SER A 117 -3.96 -11.14 -0.70
N THR A 118 -5.25 -11.34 -0.99
CA THR A 118 -6.06 -12.29 -0.22
C THR A 118 -5.45 -13.67 -0.42
N THR A 119 -5.05 -14.34 0.66
CA THR A 119 -4.79 -15.79 0.60
C THR A 119 -6.07 -16.44 0.07
N GLY A 120 -5.97 -17.31 -0.94
CA GLY A 120 -7.14 -18.02 -1.44
C GLY A 120 -7.80 -18.75 -0.28
N GLU A 121 -9.03 -18.37 0.07
CA GLU A 121 -9.82 -19.13 1.02
C GLU A 121 -10.08 -20.51 0.40
N ASP A 122 -9.85 -21.56 1.19
CA ASP A 122 -10.19 -22.92 0.81
C ASP A 122 -11.72 -23.03 0.90
N ILE A 123 -12.41 -22.62 -0.17
CA ILE A 123 -13.85 -22.75 -0.26
C ILE A 123 -14.12 -24.25 -0.30
N VAL A 124 -14.61 -24.80 0.81
CA VAL A 124 -15.20 -26.13 0.86
C VAL A 124 -16.42 -26.12 -0.06
N ARG A 125 -16.21 -26.46 -1.33
CA ARG A 125 -17.29 -26.65 -2.29
C ARG A 125 -17.99 -27.95 -1.91
N THR A 126 -19.22 -27.85 -1.40
CA THR A 126 -20.10 -29.01 -1.36
C THR A 126 -20.35 -29.44 -2.80
N SER A 127 -19.80 -30.59 -3.19
CA SER A 127 -20.16 -31.22 -4.45
C SER A 127 -21.67 -31.38 -4.50
N PRO A 128 -22.34 -31.07 -5.63
CA PRO A 128 -23.75 -31.38 -5.81
C PRO A 128 -24.00 -32.85 -5.44
N HIS A 129 -25.18 -33.15 -4.89
CA HIS A 129 -25.58 -34.53 -4.64
C HIS A 129 -25.45 -35.37 -5.92
N GLN A 130 -25.22 -36.67 -5.75
CA GLN A 130 -25.16 -37.62 -6.87
C GLN A 130 -26.38 -37.43 -7.78
N LEU A 131 -26.16 -37.44 -9.10
CA LEU A 131 -27.25 -37.42 -10.05
C LEU A 131 -28.20 -38.60 -9.74
N PRO A 132 -29.53 -38.38 -9.76
CA PRO A 132 -30.49 -39.47 -9.66
C PRO A 132 -30.18 -40.58 -10.67
N GLU A 133 -30.37 -41.84 -10.29
CA GLU A 133 -30.12 -43.00 -11.18
C GLU A 133 -30.94 -42.92 -12.48
N ASP A 134 -32.10 -42.29 -12.44
CA ASP A 134 -33.00 -42.09 -13.58
C ASP A 134 -32.77 -40.77 -14.32
N LEU A 135 -31.69 -40.03 -13.99
CA LEU A 135 -31.34 -38.74 -14.57
C LEU A 135 -32.47 -37.68 -14.54
N GLY A 136 -33.49 -37.88 -13.71
CA GLY A 136 -34.68 -37.01 -13.64
C GLY A 136 -35.81 -37.37 -14.61
N GLU A 137 -35.69 -38.43 -15.42
CA GLU A 137 -36.72 -38.85 -16.39
C GLU A 137 -38.08 -39.06 -15.72
N ARG A 138 -38.10 -39.66 -14.52
CA ARG A 138 -39.35 -39.90 -13.80
C ARG A 138 -40.00 -38.62 -13.31
N ARG A 139 -39.21 -37.63 -12.89
CA ARG A 139 -39.71 -36.30 -12.49
C ARG A 139 -40.38 -35.62 -13.68
N ASP A 140 -39.78 -35.73 -14.85
CA ASP A 140 -40.31 -35.17 -16.09
C ASP A 140 -41.61 -35.87 -16.49
N ILE A 141 -41.70 -37.20 -16.41
CA ILE A 141 -42.93 -37.96 -16.70
C ILE A 141 -44.07 -37.55 -15.76
N LEU A 142 -43.82 -37.45 -14.44
CA LEU A 142 -44.85 -37.07 -13.47
C LEU A 142 -45.32 -35.62 -13.69
N GLN A 143 -44.41 -34.70 -14.05
CA GLN A 143 -44.78 -33.33 -14.40
C GLN A 143 -45.65 -33.28 -15.66
N GLN A 144 -45.28 -34.01 -16.70
CA GLN A 144 -46.07 -34.09 -17.94
C GLN A 144 -47.46 -34.68 -17.68
N GLN A 145 -47.57 -35.71 -16.85
CA GLN A 145 -48.85 -36.31 -16.47
C GLN A 145 -49.72 -35.36 -15.65
N LEU A 146 -49.14 -34.61 -14.70
CA LEU A 146 -49.84 -33.58 -13.96
C LEU A 146 -50.37 -32.48 -14.90
N LEU A 147 -49.53 -31.95 -15.78
CA LEU A 147 -49.93 -30.94 -16.76
C LEU A 147 -51.06 -31.44 -17.68
N ARG A 148 -51.00 -32.71 -18.09
CA ARG A 148 -52.08 -33.33 -18.88
C ARG A 148 -53.37 -33.47 -18.09
N ALA A 149 -53.30 -33.86 -16.82
CA ALA A 149 -54.46 -33.97 -15.94
C ALA A 149 -55.11 -32.61 -15.66
N LEU A 150 -54.31 -31.56 -15.50
CA LEU A 150 -54.81 -30.19 -15.28
C LEU A 150 -55.40 -29.55 -16.55
N ASN A 151 -54.99 -29.98 -17.74
CA ASN A 151 -55.52 -29.47 -19.02
C ASN A 151 -56.82 -30.15 -19.49
N GLN A 152 -57.33 -31.13 -18.75
CA GLN A 152 -58.63 -31.76 -19.02
C GLN A 152 -59.75 -31.01 -18.28
N PRO A 153 -60.97 -30.95 -18.83
CA PRO A 153 -62.09 -30.21 -18.23
C PRO A 153 -62.60 -30.93 -16.98
N TYR A 154 -62.04 -30.61 -15.82
CA TYR A 154 -62.50 -31.08 -14.52
C TYR A 154 -63.08 -29.92 -13.67
N PRO A 155 -64.05 -30.18 -12.79
CA PRO A 155 -64.50 -29.19 -11.81
C PRO A 155 -63.34 -28.72 -10.93
N LYS A 156 -63.27 -27.42 -10.63
CA LYS A 156 -62.14 -26.80 -9.89
C LYS A 156 -61.88 -27.45 -8.53
N GLU A 157 -62.89 -28.07 -7.91
CA GLU A 157 -62.72 -28.76 -6.63
C GLU A 157 -61.71 -29.92 -6.71
N TYR A 158 -61.61 -30.59 -7.86
CA TYR A 158 -60.71 -31.74 -8.06
C TYR A 158 -59.24 -31.35 -8.30
N GLU A 159 -58.95 -30.09 -8.61
CA GLU A 159 -57.59 -29.61 -8.86
C GLU A 159 -56.69 -29.82 -7.62
N SER A 160 -57.25 -29.56 -6.44
CA SER A 160 -56.56 -29.73 -5.16
C SER A 160 -56.23 -31.20 -4.87
N LEU A 161 -57.16 -32.11 -5.18
CA LEU A 161 -57.00 -33.56 -5.03
C LEU A 161 -55.95 -34.11 -6.00
N ILE A 162 -55.95 -33.64 -7.25
CA ILE A 162 -54.95 -34.05 -8.26
C ILE A 162 -53.56 -33.63 -7.81
N LYS A 163 -53.37 -32.37 -7.38
CA LYS A 163 -52.07 -31.89 -6.88
C LYS A 163 -51.60 -32.68 -5.65
N ALA A 164 -52.49 -32.94 -4.70
CA ALA A 164 -52.17 -33.74 -3.52
C ALA A 164 -51.77 -35.18 -3.87
N TYR A 165 -52.45 -35.82 -4.83
CA TYR A 165 -52.12 -37.16 -5.29
C TYR A 165 -50.71 -37.21 -5.90
N PHE A 166 -50.41 -36.33 -6.86
CA PHE A 166 -49.09 -36.30 -7.51
C PHE A 166 -47.97 -35.91 -6.54
N HIS A 167 -48.25 -35.08 -5.53
CA HIS A 167 -47.31 -34.76 -4.45
C HIS A 167 -46.94 -36.00 -3.64
N ASN A 168 -47.94 -36.73 -3.12
CA ASN A 168 -47.73 -37.95 -2.36
C ASN A 168 -47.06 -39.04 -3.21
N LEU A 169 -47.41 -39.13 -4.50
CA LEU A 169 -46.79 -40.06 -5.43
C LEU A 169 -45.30 -39.76 -5.58
N ARG A 170 -44.92 -38.49 -5.75
CA ARG A 170 -43.52 -38.05 -5.82
C ARG A 170 -42.73 -38.40 -4.55
N GLU A 171 -43.29 -38.13 -3.38
CA GLU A 171 -42.65 -38.40 -2.07
C GLU A 171 -42.47 -39.89 -1.81
N ARG A 172 -43.42 -40.75 -2.19
CA ARG A 172 -43.27 -42.20 -2.04
C ARG A 172 -42.19 -42.79 -2.96
N THR A 173 -41.94 -42.13 -4.08
CA THR A 173 -41.02 -42.62 -5.11
C THR A 173 -39.59 -42.10 -4.97
N HIS A 174 -39.40 -41.09 -4.12
CA HIS A 174 -38.10 -40.64 -3.64
C HIS A 174 -38.03 -40.90 -2.13
N PRO A 175 -37.62 -42.10 -1.66
CA PRO A 175 -37.14 -42.19 -0.30
C PRO A 175 -35.88 -41.34 -0.27
N GLU A 176 -35.95 -40.14 0.33
CA GLU A 176 -34.73 -39.41 0.63
C GLU A 176 -33.83 -40.35 1.43
N SER A 177 -32.75 -40.79 0.79
CA SER A 177 -31.71 -41.57 1.42
C SER A 177 -31.13 -40.72 2.55
N ARG A 178 -31.51 -41.06 3.79
CA ARG A 178 -30.80 -40.62 4.99
C ARG A 178 -29.35 -41.08 4.94
#